data_AF-A0A4R4YMG7-F1
#
_entry.id   AF-A0A4R4YMG7-F1
#
_cell.length_a   1.000
_cell.length_b   1.000
_cell.length_c   1.000
_cell.angle_alpha   90.00
_cell.angle_beta   90.00
_cell.angle_gamma   90.00
#
_symmetry.space_group_name_H-M   'P 1'
#
loop_
_entity.id
_entity.type
_entity.pdbx_description
1 polymer ?
#
loop_
_entity_poly.entity_id
_entity_poly.type
_entity_poly.pdbx_seq_one_letter_code
_entity_poly.pdbx_strand_id
1 'polypeptide(L)'
;MRSIKSAVIAAVLVLVTALLMAPTPAQAHGVTMFPGSRTFLCWQDGLRDNGQIQPYNPACAAAVQQGGATPLYNWFAVLRSDAAGRTSGFIPDGQICSAGTGGPYDFTAYNAVRSDWPVTHLTSGATIQMRHSNWAEHPGTFRYSITKNGWNPDAPLKWSDLEPFGSVTD
;
A
#
# COMPACT_ATOMS: atom_id res chain seq x y z
N MET A 1 51.26 22.36 5.60
CA MET A 1 50.12 22.51 6.53
C MET A 1 48.91 23.26 5.96
N ARG A 2 49.03 24.35 5.19
CA ARG A 2 47.86 25.08 4.63
C ARG A 2 47.01 24.27 3.63
N SER A 3 47.64 23.53 2.71
CA SER A 3 46.93 22.73 1.69
C SER A 3 46.08 21.59 2.28
N ILE A 4 46.56 20.96 3.37
CA ILE A 4 45.84 19.88 4.06
C ILE A 4 44.57 20.41 4.74
N LYS A 5 44.61 21.61 5.34
CA LYS A 5 43.45 22.23 5.98
C LYS A 5 42.35 22.58 4.96
N SER A 6 42.72 23.06 3.78
CA SER A 6 41.76 23.37 2.71
C SER A 6 41.12 22.12 2.12
N ALA A 7 41.87 21.03 1.95
CA ALA A 7 41.33 19.75 1.49
C ALA A 7 40.34 19.14 2.50
N VAL A 8 40.61 19.25 3.80
CA VAL A 8 39.69 18.77 4.86
C VAL A 8 38.39 19.58 4.88
N ILE A 9 38.45 20.92 4.75
CA ILE A 9 37.25 21.76 4.72
C ILE A 9 36.39 21.44 3.49
N ALA A 10 37.00 21.27 2.31
CA ALA A 10 36.28 20.91 1.09
C ALA A 10 35.61 19.53 1.20
N ALA A 11 36.31 18.54 1.75
CA ALA A 11 35.76 17.20 1.96
C ALA A 11 34.57 17.21 2.96
N VAL A 12 34.67 17.98 4.05
CA VAL A 12 33.58 18.15 5.01
C VAL A 12 32.38 18.84 4.35
N LEU A 13 32.60 19.89 3.55
CA LEU A 13 31.51 20.56 2.84
C LEU A 13 30.81 19.58 1.88
N VAL A 14 31.56 18.82 1.07
CA VAL A 14 30.97 17.84 0.14
C VAL A 14 30.17 16.78 0.88
N LEU A 15 30.68 16.27 2.01
CA LEU A 15 29.96 15.27 2.82
C LEU A 15 28.67 15.84 3.43
N VAL A 16 28.71 17.08 3.94
CA VAL A 16 27.53 17.77 4.48
C VAL A 16 26.49 18.02 3.39
N THR A 17 26.89 18.51 2.22
CA THR A 17 25.97 18.72 1.10
C THR A 17 25.37 17.42 0.61
N ALA A 18 26.14 16.32 0.58
CA ALA A 18 25.65 15.00 0.21
C ALA A 18 24.63 14.45 1.22
N LEU A 19 24.85 14.65 2.53
CA LEU A 19 23.88 14.27 3.56
C LEU A 19 22.59 15.09 3.47
N LEU A 20 22.68 16.39 3.14
CA LEU A 20 21.52 17.27 2.99
C LEU A 20 20.69 16.98 1.73
N MET A 21 21.28 16.31 0.74
CA MET A 21 20.61 15.88 -0.50
C MET A 21 20.15 14.42 -0.48
N ALA A 22 20.30 13.73 0.65
CA ALA A 22 19.76 12.38 0.77
C ALA A 22 18.21 12.44 0.67
N PRO A 23 17.59 11.67 -0.24
CA PRO A 23 16.14 11.67 -0.38
C PRO A 23 15.50 11.19 0.93
N THR A 24 14.53 11.93 1.43
CA THR A 24 13.73 11.49 2.57
C THR A 24 12.83 10.33 2.14
N PRO A 25 12.61 9.33 3.02
CA PRO A 25 11.71 8.24 2.73
C PRO A 25 10.30 8.79 2.46
N ALA A 26 9.75 8.50 1.29
CA ALA A 26 8.38 8.88 0.97
C ALA A 26 7.40 8.04 1.81
N GLN A 27 6.37 8.70 2.35
CA GLN A 27 5.29 8.03 3.07
C GLN A 27 3.95 8.37 2.42
N ALA A 28 3.60 7.64 1.37
CA ALA A 28 2.32 7.81 0.71
C ALA A 28 1.20 7.20 1.58
N HIS A 29 0.29 8.05 2.07
CA HIS A 29 -0.87 7.62 2.85
C HIS A 29 -2.14 7.71 1.99
N GLY A 30 -2.56 6.56 1.48
CA GLY A 30 -3.72 6.44 0.63
C GLY A 30 -3.96 5.00 0.17
N VAL A 31 -5.22 4.63 0.05
CA VAL A 31 -5.68 3.39 -0.60
C VAL A 31 -6.95 3.69 -1.40
N THR A 32 -7.31 2.79 -2.32
CA THR A 32 -8.54 2.90 -3.10
C THR A 32 -9.77 2.81 -2.18
N MET A 33 -10.66 3.80 -2.28
CA MET A 33 -11.94 3.88 -1.56
C MET A 33 -13.13 3.40 -2.40
N PHE A 34 -13.04 3.51 -3.73
CA PHE A 34 -14.02 2.93 -4.65
C PHE A 34 -13.35 2.46 -5.96
N PRO A 35 -13.54 1.17 -6.35
CA PRO A 35 -13.98 0.06 -5.50
C PRO A 35 -13.04 -0.09 -4.29
N GLY A 36 -13.60 -0.28 -3.10
CA GLY A 36 -12.84 -0.17 -1.86
C GLY A 36 -11.76 -1.24 -1.69
N SER A 37 -10.60 -0.87 -1.15
CA SER A 37 -9.54 -1.81 -0.76
C SER A 37 -9.99 -2.68 0.43
N ARG A 38 -9.32 -3.81 0.66
CA ARG A 38 -9.59 -4.68 1.83
C ARG A 38 -9.48 -3.90 3.14
N THR A 39 -8.42 -3.11 3.33
CA THR A 39 -8.20 -2.33 4.55
C THR A 39 -9.28 -1.26 4.75
N PHE A 40 -9.65 -0.55 3.69
CA PHE A 40 -10.70 0.48 3.76
C PHE A 40 -12.07 -0.12 4.09
N LEU A 41 -12.47 -1.18 3.38
CA LEU A 41 -13.76 -1.82 3.61
C LEU A 41 -13.83 -2.50 4.99
N CYS A 42 -12.76 -3.15 5.45
CA CYS A 42 -12.72 -3.72 6.80
C CYS A 42 -12.72 -2.64 7.90
N TRP A 43 -12.10 -1.48 7.66
CA TRP A 43 -12.20 -0.34 8.56
C TRP A 43 -13.65 0.17 8.64
N GLN A 44 -14.33 0.33 7.49
CA GLN A 44 -15.73 0.74 7.47
C GLN A 44 -16.67 -0.27 8.13
N ASP A 45 -16.45 -1.56 7.91
CA ASP A 45 -17.22 -2.65 8.52
C ASP A 45 -17.05 -2.71 10.05
N GLY A 46 -15.82 -2.47 10.53
CA GLY A 46 -15.47 -2.66 11.93
C GLY A 46 -15.53 -1.42 12.82
N LEU A 47 -15.46 -0.20 12.26
CA LEU A 47 -15.42 1.01 13.08
C LEU A 47 -16.72 1.20 13.86
N ARG A 48 -16.61 1.32 15.17
CA ARG A 48 -17.71 1.62 16.11
C ARG A 48 -17.68 3.08 16.54
N ASP A 49 -18.81 3.57 17.04
CA ASP A 49 -18.95 4.95 17.54
C ASP A 49 -17.98 5.29 18.68
N ASN A 50 -17.56 4.29 19.46
CA ASN A 50 -16.56 4.45 20.52
C ASN A 50 -15.10 4.38 20.01
N GLY A 51 -14.90 4.35 18.69
CA GLY A 51 -13.61 4.26 18.04
C GLY A 51 -13.02 2.86 17.97
N GLN A 52 -13.64 1.83 18.55
CA GLN A 52 -13.12 0.46 18.46
C GLN A 52 -13.29 -0.12 17.05
N ILE A 53 -12.35 -0.98 16.68
CA ILE A 53 -12.42 -1.81 15.48
C ILE A 53 -12.94 -3.20 15.88
N GLN A 54 -14.18 -3.49 15.53
CA GLN A 54 -14.85 -4.76 15.78
C GLN A 54 -15.59 -5.22 14.51
N PRO A 55 -14.92 -5.85 13.53
CA PRO A 55 -15.53 -6.21 12.25
C PRO A 55 -16.69 -7.22 12.39
N TYR A 56 -17.71 -7.08 11.56
CA TYR A 56 -18.76 -8.09 11.38
C TYR A 56 -18.40 -9.08 10.27
N ASN A 57 -17.75 -8.61 9.20
CA ASN A 57 -17.35 -9.45 8.09
C ASN A 57 -16.33 -10.52 8.57
N PRO A 58 -16.51 -11.81 8.24
CA PRO A 58 -15.66 -12.88 8.75
C PRO A 58 -14.18 -12.76 8.34
N ALA A 59 -13.89 -12.33 7.11
CA ALA A 59 -12.51 -12.13 6.67
C ALA A 59 -11.85 -10.97 7.41
N CYS A 60 -12.57 -9.86 7.61
CA CYS A 60 -12.10 -8.72 8.38
C CYS A 60 -11.86 -9.08 9.86
N ALA A 61 -12.78 -9.82 10.47
CA ALA A 61 -12.66 -10.30 11.84
C ALA A 61 -11.44 -11.22 11.99
N ALA A 62 -11.23 -12.15 11.05
CA ALA A 62 -10.05 -13.00 11.02
C ALA A 62 -8.76 -12.21 10.86
N ALA A 63 -8.75 -11.17 10.00
CA ALA A 63 -7.59 -10.31 9.81
C ALA A 63 -7.21 -9.54 11.09
N VAL A 64 -8.22 -9.01 11.81
CA VAL A 64 -8.02 -8.34 13.11
C VAL A 64 -7.57 -9.34 14.19
N GLN A 65 -8.10 -10.57 14.19
CA GLN A 65 -7.67 -11.61 15.12
C GLN A 65 -6.20 -12.01 14.90
N GLN A 66 -5.75 -12.04 13.64
CA GLN A 66 -4.38 -12.39 13.28
C GLN A 66 -3.38 -11.23 13.49
N GLY A 67 -3.70 -10.03 12.99
CA GLY A 67 -2.77 -8.90 12.92
C GLY A 67 -3.05 -7.75 13.90
N GLY A 68 -4.10 -7.87 14.72
CA GLY A 68 -4.59 -6.78 15.57
C GLY A 68 -5.36 -5.71 14.82
N ALA A 69 -5.82 -4.68 15.55
CA ALA A 69 -6.60 -3.58 15.01
C ALA A 69 -5.75 -2.44 14.40
N THR A 70 -4.46 -2.36 14.74
CA THR A 70 -3.54 -1.30 14.27
C THR A 70 -3.57 -1.08 12.76
N PRO A 71 -3.58 -2.13 11.90
CA PRO A 71 -3.71 -1.96 10.47
C PRO A 71 -4.99 -1.20 10.04
N LEU A 72 -6.11 -1.37 10.75
CA LEU A 72 -7.36 -0.70 10.41
C LEU A 72 -7.44 0.72 10.97
N TYR A 73 -6.75 1.04 12.05
CA TYR A 73 -6.54 2.45 12.42
C TYR A 73 -5.66 3.21 11.43
N ASN A 74 -4.83 2.48 10.67
CA ASN A 74 -3.91 3.00 9.67
C ASN A 74 -4.25 2.44 8.28
N TRP A 75 -5.54 2.32 7.96
CA TRP A 75 -6.04 1.63 6.75
C TRP A 75 -5.47 2.18 5.43
N PHE A 76 -4.99 3.42 5.45
CA PHE A 76 -4.36 4.15 4.36
C PHE A 76 -2.83 3.96 4.26
N ALA A 77 -2.18 3.26 5.19
CA ALA A 77 -0.72 3.21 5.30
C ALA A 77 -0.08 1.93 4.73
N VAL A 78 -0.70 1.31 3.73
CA VAL A 78 -0.17 0.11 3.05
C VAL A 78 0.93 0.53 2.07
N LEU A 79 2.13 0.79 2.58
CA LEU A 79 3.20 1.49 1.85
C LEU A 79 4.59 0.86 2.00
N ARG A 80 5.47 1.20 1.05
CA ARG A 80 6.91 0.88 1.05
C ARG A 80 7.73 2.12 0.69
N SER A 81 8.37 2.73 1.67
CA SER A 81 9.21 3.92 1.47
C SER A 81 10.46 3.65 0.63
N ASP A 82 10.90 2.39 0.57
CA ASP A 82 12.06 1.92 -0.19
C ASP A 82 11.69 1.35 -1.58
N ALA A 83 10.43 1.47 -2.00
CA ALA A 83 9.99 0.89 -3.27
C ALA A 83 10.73 1.48 -4.47
N ALA A 84 10.98 2.79 -4.48
CA ALA A 84 11.59 3.50 -5.61
C ALA A 84 10.93 3.16 -6.97
N GLY A 85 9.60 3.03 -6.97
CA GLY A 85 8.80 2.67 -8.16
C GLY A 85 8.79 1.18 -8.53
N ARG A 86 9.52 0.33 -7.80
CA ARG A 86 9.55 -1.12 -8.05
C ARG A 86 8.25 -1.80 -7.61
N THR A 87 7.82 -2.80 -8.38
CA THR A 87 6.60 -3.59 -8.14
C THR A 87 6.92 -5.08 -8.16
N SER A 88 6.72 -5.75 -9.31
CA SER A 88 7.05 -7.16 -9.53
C SER A 88 8.55 -7.41 -9.33
N GLY A 89 8.88 -8.51 -8.65
CA GLY A 89 10.24 -8.84 -8.23
C GLY A 89 10.73 -8.10 -6.98
N PHE A 90 10.03 -7.07 -6.52
CA PHE A 90 10.32 -6.36 -5.26
C PHE A 90 9.29 -6.67 -4.16
N ILE A 91 8.00 -6.56 -4.48
CA ILE A 91 6.93 -7.08 -3.64
C ILE A 91 6.72 -8.55 -4.04
N PRO A 92 6.90 -9.53 -3.14
CA PRO A 92 6.71 -10.94 -3.47
C PRO A 92 5.27 -11.27 -3.88
N ASP A 93 5.13 -12.30 -4.72
CA ASP A 93 3.85 -12.95 -4.96
C ASP A 93 3.20 -13.38 -3.63
N GLY A 94 1.88 -13.25 -3.53
CA GLY A 94 1.12 -13.48 -2.31
C GLY A 94 1.22 -12.36 -1.28
N GLN A 95 1.98 -11.28 -1.54
CA GLN A 95 2.11 -10.14 -0.63
C GLN A 95 1.71 -8.79 -1.24
N ILE A 96 1.02 -8.83 -2.38
CA ILE A 96 0.62 -7.62 -3.12
C ILE A 96 -0.34 -6.77 -2.27
N CYS A 97 -1.27 -7.38 -1.53
CA CYS A 97 -2.27 -6.67 -0.73
C CYS A 97 -1.71 -6.03 0.55
N SER A 98 -0.50 -6.42 0.98
CA SER A 98 0.19 -5.86 2.14
C SER A 98 1.38 -4.95 1.79
N ALA A 99 1.63 -4.71 0.50
CA ALA A 99 2.85 -4.08 -0.01
C ALA A 99 4.16 -4.81 0.36
N GLY A 100 4.11 -6.14 0.55
CA GLY A 100 5.28 -6.93 0.97
C GLY A 100 5.61 -6.77 2.46
N THR A 101 6.82 -7.16 2.85
CA THR A 101 7.39 -6.92 4.20
C THR A 101 8.20 -5.62 4.23
N GLY A 102 8.21 -4.91 5.37
CA GLY A 102 9.06 -3.72 5.58
C GLY A 102 8.32 -2.38 5.56
N GLY A 103 6.98 -2.41 5.50
CA GLY A 103 6.16 -1.22 5.78
C GLY A 103 6.12 -0.88 7.28
N PRO A 104 5.56 0.29 7.64
CA PRO A 104 5.48 0.75 9.03
C PRO A 104 4.50 -0.04 9.91
N TYR A 105 3.56 -0.78 9.29
CA TYR A 105 2.59 -1.63 9.97
C TYR A 105 2.51 -3.00 9.30
N ASP A 106 2.08 -4.00 10.05
CA ASP A 106 1.90 -5.37 9.55
C ASP A 106 0.52 -5.55 8.91
N PHE A 107 0.48 -5.55 7.58
CA PHE A 107 -0.73 -5.83 6.81
C PHE A 107 -0.79 -7.28 6.29
N THR A 108 0.04 -8.20 6.78
CA THR A 108 0.16 -9.56 6.20
C THR A 108 -1.15 -10.34 6.26
N ALA A 109 -1.99 -10.12 7.28
CA ALA A 109 -3.30 -10.76 7.39
C ALA A 109 -4.26 -10.41 6.23
N TYR A 110 -4.05 -9.26 5.57
CA TYR A 110 -4.84 -8.84 4.41
C TYR A 110 -4.44 -9.53 3.11
N ASN A 111 -3.41 -10.38 3.13
CA ASN A 111 -3.07 -11.27 2.01
C ASN A 111 -3.86 -12.60 2.04
N ALA A 112 -4.64 -12.86 3.09
CA ALA A 112 -5.30 -14.16 3.25
C ALA A 112 -6.15 -14.54 2.02
N VAL A 113 -5.99 -15.79 1.61
CA VAL A 113 -6.70 -16.43 0.49
C VAL A 113 -8.08 -16.82 1.00
N ARG A 114 -9.08 -16.00 0.68
CA ARG A 114 -10.46 -16.16 1.13
C ARG A 114 -11.43 -15.59 0.11
N SER A 115 -12.64 -16.15 0.05
CA SER A 115 -13.72 -15.70 -0.84
C SER A 115 -14.75 -14.79 -0.15
N ASP A 116 -14.61 -14.56 1.16
CA ASP A 116 -15.58 -13.84 1.99
C ASP A 116 -15.10 -12.45 2.45
N TRP A 117 -14.10 -11.88 1.77
CA TRP A 117 -13.75 -10.47 1.89
C TRP A 117 -14.94 -9.57 1.48
N PRO A 118 -15.07 -8.36 2.05
CA PRO A 118 -16.02 -7.39 1.54
C PRO A 118 -15.74 -7.08 0.06
N VAL A 119 -16.80 -6.98 -0.75
CA VAL A 119 -16.70 -6.72 -2.19
C VAL A 119 -17.52 -5.51 -2.60
N THR A 120 -17.10 -4.86 -3.68
CA THR A 120 -17.94 -3.91 -4.41
C THR A 120 -18.46 -4.60 -5.66
N HIS A 121 -19.78 -4.69 -5.83
CA HIS A 121 -20.37 -5.24 -7.05
C HIS A 121 -20.22 -4.26 -8.22
N LEU A 122 -19.66 -4.74 -9.33
CA LEU A 122 -19.44 -3.97 -10.55
C LEU A 122 -20.17 -4.62 -11.72
N THR A 123 -20.52 -3.81 -12.72
CA THR A 123 -21.15 -4.28 -13.96
C THR A 123 -20.12 -4.25 -15.09
N SER A 124 -19.93 -5.39 -15.77
CA SER A 124 -19.02 -5.47 -16.92
C SER A 124 -19.43 -4.47 -18.01
N GLY A 125 -18.44 -3.75 -18.57
CA GLY A 125 -18.66 -2.73 -19.59
C GLY A 125 -19.17 -1.37 -19.08
N ALA A 126 -19.50 -1.24 -17.79
CA ALA A 126 -19.88 0.04 -17.21
C ALA A 126 -18.65 0.89 -16.85
N THR A 127 -18.78 2.22 -16.98
CA THR A 127 -17.77 3.16 -16.48
C THR A 127 -17.88 3.29 -14.97
N ILE A 128 -16.74 3.27 -14.28
CA ILE A 128 -16.63 3.53 -12.85
C ILE A 128 -15.72 4.72 -12.58
N GLN A 129 -16.00 5.48 -11.53
CA GLN A 129 -15.12 6.52 -11.04
C GLN A 129 -14.24 5.96 -9.93
N MET A 130 -12.96 5.73 -10.24
CA MET A 130 -11.98 5.35 -9.22
C MET A 130 -11.88 6.47 -8.18
N ARG A 131 -11.95 6.12 -6.90
CA ARG A 131 -11.73 7.05 -5.79
C ARG A 131 -10.59 6.53 -4.93
N HIS A 132 -9.61 7.39 -4.66
CA HIS A 132 -8.46 7.08 -3.83
C HIS A 132 -8.43 8.05 -2.65
N SER A 133 -8.03 7.56 -1.47
CA SER A 133 -7.85 8.40 -0.30
C SER A 133 -6.59 9.23 -0.44
N ASN A 134 -6.70 10.55 -0.26
CA ASN A 134 -5.58 11.48 -0.15
C ASN A 134 -5.30 11.82 1.33
N TRP A 135 -5.27 10.81 2.21
CA TRP A 135 -5.04 11.02 3.65
C TRP A 135 -3.80 11.88 3.92
N ALA A 136 -2.74 11.65 3.15
CA ALA A 136 -1.71 12.63 2.88
C ALA A 136 -1.55 12.79 1.36
N GLU A 137 -1.64 14.03 0.87
CA GLU A 137 -1.55 14.34 -0.55
C GLU A 137 -0.10 14.26 -1.06
N HIS A 138 0.11 13.58 -2.19
CA HIS A 138 1.40 13.44 -2.84
C HIS A 138 1.24 13.39 -4.37
N PRO A 139 2.13 14.04 -5.14
CA PRO A 139 2.15 13.87 -6.59
C PRO A 139 2.63 12.45 -6.94
N GLY A 140 2.15 11.91 -8.06
CA GLY A 140 2.56 10.57 -8.49
C GLY A 140 1.65 9.93 -9.51
N THR A 141 1.92 8.65 -9.78
CA THR A 141 1.14 7.87 -10.75
C THR A 141 0.41 6.74 -10.06
N PHE A 142 -0.92 6.74 -10.20
CA PHE A 142 -1.76 5.59 -9.89
C PHE A 142 -1.75 4.63 -11.08
N ARG A 143 -1.42 3.36 -10.82
CA ARG A 143 -1.48 2.27 -11.81
C ARG A 143 -2.54 1.28 -11.37
N TYR A 144 -3.50 1.01 -12.25
CA TYR A 144 -4.62 0.12 -11.95
C TYR A 144 -4.47 -1.20 -12.71
N SER A 145 -4.73 -2.29 -12.00
CA SER A 145 -4.68 -3.64 -12.55
C SER A 145 -5.82 -4.47 -11.98
N ILE A 146 -6.25 -5.45 -12.76
CA ILE A 146 -7.32 -6.39 -12.41
C ILE A 146 -6.82 -7.82 -12.63
N THR A 147 -7.34 -8.77 -11.86
CA THR A 147 -7.07 -10.19 -12.10
C THR A 147 -7.62 -10.62 -13.46
N LYS A 148 -6.82 -11.39 -14.21
CA LYS A 148 -7.22 -11.95 -15.51
C LYS A 148 -8.43 -12.87 -15.39
N ASN A 149 -9.19 -12.98 -16.47
CA ASN A 149 -10.25 -14.00 -16.58
C ASN A 149 -9.69 -15.39 -16.30
N GLY A 150 -10.41 -16.17 -15.49
CA GLY A 150 -9.97 -17.52 -15.08
C GLY A 150 -8.93 -17.56 -13.95
N TRP A 151 -8.59 -16.42 -13.34
CA TRP A 151 -7.79 -16.39 -12.11
C TRP A 151 -8.42 -17.24 -11.00
N ASN A 152 -7.58 -17.97 -10.26
CA ASN A 152 -7.99 -18.82 -9.14
C ASN A 152 -8.04 -18.02 -7.83
N PRO A 153 -9.23 -17.75 -7.26
CA PRO A 153 -9.36 -17.02 -5.99
C PRO A 153 -8.91 -17.82 -4.76
N ASP A 154 -8.72 -19.13 -4.91
CA ASP A 154 -8.29 -20.04 -3.84
C ASP A 154 -6.76 -20.21 -3.78
N ALA A 155 -6.01 -19.31 -4.43
CA ALA A 155 -4.55 -19.27 -4.39
C ALA A 155 -4.02 -17.86 -4.03
N PRO A 156 -2.78 -17.74 -3.49
CA PRO A 156 -2.16 -16.44 -3.27
C PRO A 156 -2.04 -15.65 -4.58
N LEU A 157 -2.45 -14.38 -4.56
CA LEU A 157 -2.41 -13.47 -5.72
C LEU A 157 -0.97 -13.22 -6.17
N LYS A 158 -0.69 -13.44 -7.45
CA LYS A 158 0.62 -13.22 -8.06
C LYS A 158 0.61 -12.03 -9.01
N TRP A 159 1.78 -11.44 -9.27
CA TRP A 159 1.90 -10.39 -10.29
C TRP A 159 1.53 -10.90 -11.69
N SER A 160 1.78 -12.18 -11.97
CA SER A 160 1.40 -12.82 -13.24
C SER A 160 -0.11 -12.94 -13.45
N ASP A 161 -0.90 -12.85 -12.36
CA ASP A 161 -2.35 -12.97 -12.40
C ASP A 161 -3.04 -11.66 -12.79
N LEU A 162 -2.29 -10.55 -12.77
CA LEU A 162 -2.80 -9.21 -13.01
C LEU A 162 -2.60 -8.77 -14.46
N GLU A 163 -3.55 -8.00 -14.97
CA GLU A 163 -3.44 -7.25 -16.22
C GLU A 163 -3.78 -5.76 -15.99
N PRO A 164 -3.01 -4.83 -16.60
CA PRO A 164 -3.26 -3.41 -16.44
C PRO A 164 -4.51 -2.99 -17.21
N PHE A 165 -5.28 -2.05 -16.66
CA PHE A 165 -6.43 -1.47 -17.36
C PHE A 165 -6.46 0.06 -17.35
N GLY A 166 -5.57 0.73 -16.61
CA GLY A 166 -5.48 2.19 -16.64
C GLY A 166 -4.38 2.76 -15.77
N SER A 167 -4.08 4.04 -15.98
CA SER A 167 -3.20 4.83 -15.11
C SER A 167 -3.61 6.30 -15.13
N VAL A 168 -3.36 7.00 -14.03
CA VAL A 168 -3.53 8.46 -13.92
C VAL A 168 -2.32 9.02 -13.20
N THR A 169 -1.79 10.14 -13.68
CA THR A 169 -0.74 10.91 -12.99
C THR A 169 -1.36 12.20 -12.50
N ASP A 170 -1.12 12.50 -11.24
CA ASP A 170 -1.45 13.74 -10.55
C ASP A 170 -0.16 14.54 -10.28
#